data_AF-A0A1Q4R698-F1
#
_entry.id   AF-A0A1Q4R698-F1
#
_cell.length_a   1.000
_cell.length_b   1.000
_cell.length_c   1.000
_cell.angle_alpha   90.00
_cell.angle_beta   90.00
_cell.angle_gamma   90.00
#
_symmetry.space_group_name_H-M   'P 1'
#
loop_
_entity.id
_entity.type
_entity.pdbx_description
1 polymer ?
#
loop_
_entity_poly.entity_id
_entity_poly.type
_entity_poly.pdbx_seq_one_letter_code
_entity_poly.pdbx_strand_id
1 'polypeptide(L)'
;MPYLQNPEEIIGAIARLKFAPILWVDTEVADYKTKQPRLSLIQISANSADLTGEQVLIFDVLDKPDLIDHFIDEIMANEAIAKVFHNAAFDKKFLGGSKAKNITCTLELAKNIPYYLAPKPDNKLKTLAETLCHFPIVNKDLQSSDWGLRPLSQEQLDYAKLDPVYTAQVHHRLLQLQQQCQIAPETENIANLTRRYRQIEHDWQMLNSEVEHLKTRLKAAMSAQNVDTTVGFKLTFSSRKAEYVKLADLGQAIATKQFQSDTPLKLTKALQKEFQDLLADLPIEEKISQTVSLKSIDLDDPEVPF
;
A
#
# COMPACT_ATOMS: atom_id res chain seq x y z
N MET A 1 -17.72 -23.85 -10.19
CA MET A 1 -17.43 -22.40 -10.25
C MET A 1 -18.15 -21.77 -11.44
N PRO A 2 -19.02 -20.75 -11.24
CA PRO A 2 -19.67 -20.05 -12.34
C PRO A 2 -18.72 -19.08 -13.07
N TYR A 3 -18.35 -19.43 -14.30
CA TYR A 3 -17.69 -18.53 -15.26
C TYR A 3 -18.73 -17.92 -16.20
N LEU A 4 -19.00 -16.63 -16.06
CA LEU A 4 -20.06 -15.93 -16.79
C LEU A 4 -19.49 -15.06 -17.89
N GLN A 5 -19.96 -15.30 -19.12
CA GLN A 5 -19.54 -14.56 -20.31
C GLN A 5 -20.67 -13.73 -20.91
N ASN A 6 -21.92 -14.15 -20.68
CA ASN A 6 -23.09 -13.46 -21.19
C ASN A 6 -23.37 -12.18 -20.35
N PRO A 7 -23.52 -11.01 -20.97
CA PRO A 7 -23.86 -9.77 -20.27
C PRO A 7 -25.09 -9.84 -19.36
N GLU A 8 -26.16 -10.51 -19.79
CA GLU A 8 -27.40 -10.63 -19.01
C GLU A 8 -27.20 -11.48 -17.75
N GLU A 9 -26.41 -12.55 -17.85
CA GLU A 9 -26.06 -13.41 -16.71
C GLU A 9 -25.19 -12.65 -15.70
N ILE A 10 -24.23 -11.86 -16.18
CA ILE A 10 -23.36 -11.01 -15.35
C ILE A 10 -24.21 -9.95 -14.63
N ILE A 11 -25.08 -9.23 -15.34
CA ILE A 11 -25.98 -8.23 -14.75
C ILE A 11 -26.90 -8.88 -13.71
N GLY A 12 -27.47 -10.04 -14.02
CA GLY A 12 -28.28 -10.82 -13.09
C GLY A 12 -27.51 -11.27 -11.83
N ALA A 13 -26.22 -11.61 -11.99
CA ALA A 13 -25.35 -11.94 -10.87
C ALA A 13 -25.02 -10.72 -10.01
N ILE A 14 -24.70 -9.58 -10.63
CA ILE A 14 -24.47 -8.29 -9.94
C ILE A 14 -25.70 -7.91 -9.11
N ALA A 15 -26.90 -8.05 -9.68
CA ALA A 15 -28.14 -7.75 -8.98
C ALA A 15 -28.32 -8.57 -7.68
N ARG A 16 -27.83 -9.83 -7.65
CA ARG A 16 -27.81 -10.66 -6.43
C ARG A 16 -26.72 -10.24 -5.45
N LEU A 17 -25.52 -9.93 -5.96
CA LEU A 17 -24.38 -9.52 -5.12
C LEU A 17 -24.62 -8.21 -4.36
N LYS A 18 -25.50 -7.34 -4.84
CA LYS A 18 -25.90 -6.09 -4.16
C LYS A 18 -26.40 -6.28 -2.72
N PHE A 19 -26.91 -7.47 -2.40
CA PHE A 19 -27.43 -7.80 -1.07
C PHE A 19 -26.41 -8.46 -0.15
N ALA A 20 -25.20 -8.76 -0.65
CA ALA A 20 -24.14 -9.29 0.18
C ALA A 20 -23.60 -8.19 1.10
N PRO A 21 -23.36 -8.47 2.39
CA PRO A 21 -22.78 -7.49 3.30
C PRO A 21 -21.29 -7.24 3.02
N ILE A 22 -20.60 -8.26 2.49
CA ILE A 22 -19.17 -8.23 2.18
C ILE A 22 -18.89 -9.05 0.92
N LEU A 23 -17.97 -8.55 0.10
CA LEU A 23 -17.46 -9.21 -1.08
C LEU A 23 -15.93 -9.22 -1.06
N TRP A 24 -15.34 -10.38 -1.31
CA TRP A 24 -13.90 -10.51 -1.59
C TRP A 24 -13.72 -10.53 -3.10
N VAL A 25 -12.90 -9.62 -3.58
CA VAL A 25 -12.81 -9.33 -5.02
C VAL A 25 -11.35 -9.32 -5.43
N ASP A 26 -11.09 -9.86 -6.61
CA ASP A 26 -9.83 -9.76 -7.32
C ASP A 26 -10.07 -9.41 -8.78
N THR A 27 -9.02 -9.03 -9.51
CA THR A 27 -9.11 -8.76 -10.95
C THR A 27 -7.94 -9.32 -11.73
N GLU A 28 -8.19 -9.68 -12.99
CA GLU A 28 -7.13 -10.00 -13.95
C GLU A 28 -7.13 -9.04 -15.13
N VAL A 29 -5.92 -8.70 -15.61
CA VAL A 29 -5.70 -7.63 -16.58
C VAL A 29 -4.97 -8.18 -17.81
N ALA A 30 -5.56 -7.95 -18.99
CA ALA A 30 -4.93 -8.21 -20.28
C ALA A 30 -3.95 -7.08 -20.65
N ASP A 31 -2.93 -7.41 -21.44
CA ASP A 31 -1.96 -6.45 -21.98
C ASP A 31 -1.26 -5.59 -20.91
N TYR A 32 -0.98 -6.17 -19.75
CA TYR A 32 -0.45 -5.48 -18.56
C TYR A 32 0.79 -4.60 -18.82
N LYS A 33 1.64 -4.99 -19.78
CA LYS A 33 2.87 -4.26 -20.14
C LYS A 33 2.64 -3.09 -21.10
N THR A 34 1.42 -2.91 -21.62
CA THR A 34 1.09 -1.86 -22.57
C THR A 34 0.68 -0.56 -21.87
N LYS A 35 0.52 0.52 -22.63
CA LYS A 35 0.07 1.81 -22.11
C LYS A 35 -1.42 1.83 -21.73
N GLN A 36 -2.20 0.85 -22.21
CA GLN A 36 -3.64 0.76 -22.01
C GLN A 36 -4.01 -0.68 -21.62
N PRO A 37 -3.64 -1.11 -20.40
CA PRO A 37 -4.07 -2.41 -19.88
C PRO A 37 -5.60 -2.48 -19.84
N ARG A 38 -6.16 -3.64 -20.18
CA ARG A 38 -7.61 -3.86 -20.27
C ARG A 38 -8.04 -4.81 -19.16
N LEU A 39 -9.08 -4.45 -18.42
CA LEU A 39 -9.65 -5.34 -17.41
C LEU A 39 -10.25 -6.56 -18.12
N SER A 40 -9.80 -7.75 -17.75
CA SER A 40 -10.20 -9.00 -18.39
C SER A 40 -11.23 -9.74 -17.57
N LEU A 41 -10.96 -9.91 -16.27
CA LEU A 41 -11.82 -10.64 -15.35
C LEU A 41 -12.07 -9.85 -14.06
N ILE A 42 -13.24 -10.09 -13.48
CA ILE A 42 -13.55 -9.73 -12.09
C ILE A 42 -13.96 -11.02 -11.40
N GLN A 43 -13.27 -11.39 -10.31
CA GLN A 43 -13.60 -12.57 -9.52
C GLN A 43 -14.20 -12.15 -8.19
N ILE A 44 -15.32 -12.75 -7.79
CA ILE A 44 -16.06 -12.37 -6.58
C ILE A 44 -16.42 -13.59 -5.75
N SER A 45 -16.01 -13.58 -4.48
CA SER A 45 -16.58 -14.41 -3.44
C SER A 45 -17.51 -13.60 -2.55
N ALA A 46 -18.71 -14.13 -2.29
CA ALA A 46 -19.65 -13.61 -1.29
C ALA A 46 -19.79 -14.56 -0.09
N ASN A 47 -19.01 -15.65 -0.04
CA ASN A 47 -19.11 -16.67 0.99
C ASN A 47 -17.69 -17.09 1.43
N SER A 48 -17.24 -16.58 2.56
CA SER A 48 -15.93 -16.95 3.13
C SER A 48 -15.85 -18.40 3.62
N ALA A 49 -16.97 -19.11 3.74
CA ALA A 49 -16.94 -20.54 4.10
C ALA A 49 -16.63 -21.43 2.89
N ASP A 50 -16.71 -20.90 1.66
CA ASP A 50 -16.29 -21.61 0.46
C ASP A 50 -14.76 -21.56 0.33
N LEU A 51 -14.11 -22.67 0.70
CA LEU A 51 -12.66 -22.85 0.58
C LEU A 51 -12.23 -23.44 -0.76
N THR A 52 -13.17 -23.96 -1.57
CA THR A 52 -12.85 -24.60 -2.85
C THR A 52 -12.96 -23.63 -4.03
N GLY A 53 -13.64 -22.51 -3.83
CA GLY A 53 -13.91 -21.51 -4.87
C GLY A 53 -15.01 -21.94 -5.84
N GLU A 54 -15.80 -22.96 -5.49
CA GLU A 54 -16.83 -23.47 -6.38
C GLU A 54 -18.04 -22.54 -6.51
N GLN A 55 -18.23 -21.64 -5.56
CA GLN A 55 -19.25 -20.59 -5.56
C GLN A 55 -18.72 -19.23 -6.03
N VAL A 56 -17.40 -19.12 -6.29
CA VAL A 56 -16.79 -17.89 -6.79
C VAL A 56 -17.30 -17.59 -8.18
N LEU A 57 -17.80 -16.38 -8.37
CA LEU A 57 -18.25 -15.88 -9.66
C LEU A 57 -17.05 -15.29 -10.39
N ILE A 58 -16.84 -15.69 -11.64
CA ILE A 58 -15.85 -15.08 -12.52
C ILE A 58 -16.60 -14.41 -13.67
N PHE A 59 -16.49 -13.09 -13.77
CA PHE A 59 -17.09 -12.31 -14.85
C PHE A 59 -16.05 -12.06 -15.96
N ASP A 60 -16.36 -12.48 -17.19
CA ASP A 60 -15.56 -12.16 -18.38
C ASP A 60 -15.93 -10.77 -18.92
N VAL A 61 -15.19 -9.76 -18.47
CA VAL A 61 -15.42 -8.34 -18.81
C VAL A 61 -14.49 -7.79 -19.88
N LEU A 62 -13.65 -8.65 -20.48
CA LEU A 62 -12.76 -8.25 -21.56
C LEU A 62 -13.54 -7.61 -22.71
N ASP A 63 -13.15 -6.40 -23.09
CA ASP A 63 -13.76 -5.55 -24.11
C ASP A 63 -15.26 -5.24 -23.86
N LYS A 64 -15.69 -5.24 -22.59
CA LYS A 64 -17.08 -4.93 -22.17
C LYS A 64 -17.13 -3.78 -21.15
N PRO A 65 -16.78 -2.54 -21.54
CA PRO A 65 -16.72 -1.40 -20.61
C PRO A 65 -18.05 -1.13 -19.90
N ASP A 66 -19.18 -1.32 -20.59
CA ASP A 66 -20.52 -1.10 -20.00
C ASP A 66 -20.78 -2.03 -18.79
N LEU A 67 -20.27 -3.26 -18.81
CA LEU A 67 -20.39 -4.18 -17.68
C LEU A 67 -19.49 -3.77 -16.51
N ILE A 68 -18.32 -3.20 -16.81
CA ILE A 68 -17.40 -2.68 -15.80
C ILE A 68 -18.04 -1.47 -15.11
N ASP A 69 -18.59 -0.53 -15.89
CA ASP A 69 -19.30 0.64 -15.38
C ASP A 69 -20.52 0.22 -14.53
N HIS A 70 -21.29 -0.76 -14.99
CA HIS A 70 -22.39 -1.32 -14.22
C HIS A 70 -21.93 -1.93 -12.89
N PHE A 71 -20.83 -2.71 -12.88
CA PHE A 71 -20.26 -3.25 -11.65
C PHE A 71 -19.78 -2.13 -10.71
N ILE A 72 -19.19 -1.06 -11.25
CA ILE A 72 -18.74 0.09 -10.48
C ILE A 72 -19.91 0.78 -9.78
N ASP A 73 -20.96 1.11 -10.53
CA ASP A 73 -22.09 1.87 -10.01
C ASP A 73 -22.88 1.06 -8.96
N GLU A 74 -22.99 -0.25 -9.16
CA GLU A 74 -23.85 -1.11 -8.34
C GLU A 74 -23.14 -1.72 -7.13
N ILE A 75 -21.84 -2.00 -7.23
CA ILE A 75 -21.06 -2.68 -6.18
C ILE A 75 -20.00 -1.76 -5.60
N MET A 76 -19.14 -1.19 -6.45
CA MET A 76 -17.97 -0.44 -5.96
C MET A 76 -18.38 0.88 -5.29
N ALA A 77 -19.32 1.61 -5.88
CA ALA A 77 -19.83 2.88 -5.36
C ALA A 77 -20.76 2.70 -4.15
N ASN A 78 -21.33 1.52 -3.97
CA ASN A 78 -22.26 1.23 -2.88
C ASN A 78 -21.53 1.06 -1.54
N GLU A 79 -21.67 2.02 -0.64
CA GLU A 79 -21.02 2.02 0.68
C GLU A 79 -21.58 0.95 1.64
N ALA A 80 -22.81 0.48 1.43
CA ALA A 80 -23.43 -0.55 2.27
C ALA A 80 -22.77 -1.93 2.11
N ILE A 81 -22.05 -2.15 1.00
CA ILE A 81 -21.31 -3.38 0.74
C ILE A 81 -19.85 -3.15 1.12
N ALA A 82 -19.30 -3.96 2.01
CA ALA A 82 -17.86 -4.00 2.25
C ALA A 82 -17.16 -4.73 1.10
N LYS A 83 -16.12 -4.15 0.52
CA LYS A 83 -15.30 -4.84 -0.50
C LYS A 83 -13.90 -5.02 0.01
N VAL A 84 -13.38 -6.23 -0.13
CA VAL A 84 -12.06 -6.61 0.35
C VAL A 84 -11.20 -7.07 -0.81
N PHE A 85 -10.05 -6.45 -0.97
CA PHE A 85 -9.07 -6.77 -2.01
C PHE A 85 -7.70 -7.04 -1.38
N HIS A 86 -6.84 -7.75 -2.09
CA HIS A 86 -5.41 -7.72 -1.84
C HIS A 86 -4.75 -6.70 -2.76
N ASN A 87 -4.02 -5.72 -2.22
CA ASN A 87 -3.46 -4.61 -3.01
C ASN A 87 -4.51 -3.75 -3.74
N ALA A 88 -5.60 -3.39 -3.05
CA ALA A 88 -6.75 -2.66 -3.60
C ALA A 88 -6.43 -1.42 -4.45
N ALA A 89 -5.31 -0.75 -4.20
CA ALA A 89 -4.88 0.42 -4.97
C ALA A 89 -4.64 0.11 -6.45
N PHE A 90 -4.33 -1.15 -6.79
CA PHE A 90 -4.21 -1.63 -8.15
C PHE A 90 -5.57 -1.76 -8.82
N ASP A 91 -6.44 -2.62 -8.28
CA ASP A 91 -7.75 -2.98 -8.86
C ASP A 91 -8.68 -1.76 -8.95
N LYS A 92 -8.64 -0.89 -7.95
CA LYS A 92 -9.45 0.33 -7.93
C LYS A 92 -9.20 1.23 -9.14
N LYS A 93 -8.03 1.18 -9.78
CA LYS A 93 -7.78 1.97 -11.00
C LYS A 93 -8.70 1.56 -12.14
N PHE A 94 -9.06 0.29 -12.21
CA PHE A 94 -9.97 -0.28 -13.21
C PHE A 94 -11.43 -0.25 -12.72
N LEU A 95 -11.64 -0.23 -11.40
CA LEU A 95 -12.94 -0.33 -10.76
C LEU A 95 -13.41 1.01 -10.14
N GLY A 96 -13.30 2.11 -10.88
CA GLY A 96 -13.92 3.40 -10.56
C GLY A 96 -13.14 4.34 -9.64
N GLY A 97 -11.93 3.98 -9.22
CA GLY A 97 -10.97 4.85 -8.54
C GLY A 97 -11.51 5.46 -7.25
N SER A 98 -11.81 6.76 -7.28
CA SER A 98 -12.36 7.54 -6.16
C SER A 98 -13.85 7.25 -5.90
N LYS A 99 -14.57 6.68 -6.87
CA LYS A 99 -15.96 6.24 -6.70
C LYS A 99 -16.07 5.06 -5.74
N ALA A 100 -15.06 4.18 -5.69
CA ALA A 100 -15.08 2.99 -4.84
C ALA A 100 -15.11 3.35 -3.33
N LYS A 101 -16.15 2.90 -2.62
CA LYS A 101 -16.40 3.14 -1.18
C LYS A 101 -16.26 1.87 -0.36
N ASN A 102 -16.10 1.99 0.97
CA ASN A 102 -16.04 0.88 1.92
C ASN A 102 -15.08 -0.25 1.48
N ILE A 103 -13.82 0.10 1.26
CA ILE A 103 -12.76 -0.79 0.78
C ILE A 103 -11.82 -1.15 1.93
N THR A 104 -11.59 -2.44 2.13
CA THR A 104 -10.52 -2.96 2.98
C THR A 104 -9.42 -3.57 2.11
N CYS A 105 -8.16 -3.26 2.42
CA CYS A 105 -6.99 -3.79 1.71
C CYS A 105 -6.19 -4.73 2.61
N THR A 106 -6.16 -6.02 2.29
CA THR A 106 -5.43 -7.02 3.11
C THR A 106 -3.92 -6.81 3.08
N LEU A 107 -3.36 -6.25 2.01
CA LEU A 107 -1.95 -5.88 1.93
C LEU A 107 -1.58 -4.81 2.99
N GLU A 108 -2.42 -3.79 3.13
CA GLU A 108 -2.18 -2.73 4.13
C GLU A 108 -2.40 -3.25 5.55
N LEU A 109 -3.41 -4.10 5.77
CA LEU A 109 -3.58 -4.80 7.05
C LEU A 109 -2.33 -5.62 7.40
N ALA A 110 -1.81 -6.43 6.47
CA ALA A 110 -0.66 -7.30 6.69
C ALA A 110 0.64 -6.54 7.02
N LYS A 111 0.82 -5.33 6.47
CA LYS A 111 1.97 -4.45 6.79
C LYS A 111 1.92 -3.92 8.22
N ASN A 112 0.72 -3.73 8.76
CA ASN A 112 0.53 -3.20 10.11
C ASN A 112 0.60 -4.28 11.20
N ILE A 113 0.62 -5.57 10.84
CA ILE A 113 0.82 -6.65 11.81
C ILE A 113 2.32 -6.83 12.09
N PRO A 114 2.76 -6.73 13.36
CA PRO A 114 4.16 -6.95 13.74
C PRO A 114 4.67 -8.34 13.35
N TYR A 115 5.94 -8.42 12.98
CA TYR A 115 6.59 -9.67 12.55
C TYR A 115 6.45 -10.80 13.58
N TYR A 116 6.56 -10.51 14.88
CA TYR A 116 6.50 -11.54 15.92
C TYR A 116 5.12 -12.22 16.05
N LEU A 117 4.04 -11.57 15.58
CA LEU A 117 2.68 -12.14 15.53
C LEU A 117 2.39 -12.82 14.20
N ALA A 118 2.98 -12.33 13.11
CA ALA A 118 2.81 -12.89 11.78
C ALA A 118 4.17 -13.03 11.07
N PRO A 119 4.98 -14.04 11.43
CA PRO A 119 6.25 -14.29 10.76
C PRO A 119 6.00 -14.70 9.31
N LYS A 120 6.46 -13.86 8.37
CA LYS A 120 6.24 -14.05 6.94
C LYS A 120 7.39 -13.43 6.13
N PRO A 121 7.77 -14.02 4.99
CA PRO A 121 8.86 -13.50 4.16
C PRO A 121 8.44 -12.28 3.32
N ASP A 122 7.18 -12.20 2.92
CA ASP A 122 6.60 -11.04 2.24
C ASP A 122 5.10 -10.92 2.53
N ASN A 123 4.46 -9.87 2.02
CA ASN A 123 3.03 -9.62 2.21
C ASN A 123 2.20 -9.98 0.97
N LYS A 124 2.67 -10.86 0.08
CA LYS A 124 1.88 -11.27 -1.10
C LYS A 124 0.72 -12.16 -0.66
N LEU A 125 -0.42 -12.05 -1.32
CA LEU A 125 -1.64 -12.82 -0.99
C LEU A 125 -1.38 -14.31 -0.76
N LYS A 126 -0.72 -14.96 -1.72
CA LYS A 126 -0.45 -16.40 -1.68
C LYS A 126 0.50 -16.78 -0.56
N THR A 127 1.55 -15.98 -0.33
CA THR A 127 2.43 -16.16 0.82
C THR A 127 1.64 -16.07 2.13
N LEU A 128 0.73 -15.10 2.25
CA LEU A 128 -0.12 -14.94 3.44
C LEU A 128 -1.09 -16.13 3.60
N ALA A 129 -1.68 -16.62 2.51
CA ALA A 129 -2.58 -17.77 2.53
C ALA A 129 -1.85 -19.06 2.95
N GLU A 130 -0.65 -19.29 2.42
CA GLU A 130 0.22 -20.43 2.78
C GLU A 130 0.66 -20.34 4.25
N THR A 131 1.26 -19.20 4.64
CA THR A 131 1.95 -19.06 5.94
C THR A 131 1.00 -18.82 7.11
N LEU A 132 -0.05 -18.02 6.92
CA LEU A 132 -0.94 -17.61 8.01
C LEU A 132 -2.26 -18.39 8.05
N CYS A 133 -2.67 -18.95 6.91
CA CYS A 133 -3.94 -19.68 6.77
C CYS A 133 -3.75 -21.17 6.43
N HIS A 134 -2.50 -21.63 6.28
CA HIS A 134 -2.14 -23.04 6.04
C HIS A 134 -2.74 -23.64 4.76
N PHE A 135 -2.95 -22.83 3.72
CA PHE A 135 -3.28 -23.37 2.40
C PHE A 135 -2.10 -24.15 1.82
N PRO A 136 -2.36 -25.16 0.95
CA PRO A 136 -1.32 -25.80 0.16
C PRO A 136 -0.52 -24.79 -0.66
N ILE A 137 0.71 -25.17 -1.03
CA ILE A 137 1.57 -24.35 -1.88
C ILE A 137 0.81 -23.98 -3.15
N VAL A 138 0.67 -22.68 -3.38
CA VAL A 138 -0.13 -22.15 -4.48
C VAL A 138 0.77 -21.94 -5.68
N ASN A 139 0.35 -22.44 -6.86
CA ASN A 139 1.06 -22.14 -8.10
C ASN A 139 1.01 -20.62 -8.38
N LYS A 140 2.19 -20.00 -8.51
CA LYS A 140 2.37 -18.55 -8.75
C LYS A 140 2.58 -18.23 -10.23
N ASP A 141 2.80 -19.23 -11.08
CA ASP A 141 3.23 -19.06 -12.48
C ASP A 141 2.14 -18.40 -13.34
N LEU A 142 0.88 -18.73 -13.06
CA LEU A 142 -0.29 -18.25 -13.79
C LEU A 142 -0.62 -16.77 -13.52
N GLN A 143 0.00 -16.12 -12.53
CA GLN A 143 -0.15 -14.68 -12.30
C GLN A 143 0.33 -13.85 -13.52
N SER A 144 1.29 -14.39 -14.28
CA SER A 144 1.84 -13.75 -15.48
C SER A 144 1.22 -14.25 -16.79
N SER A 145 0.11 -15.01 -16.70
CA SER A 145 -0.58 -15.56 -17.86
C SER A 145 -1.16 -14.48 -18.75
N ASP A 146 -1.39 -14.80 -20.03
CA ASP A 146 -2.08 -13.90 -20.95
C ASP A 146 -3.59 -13.99 -20.73
N TRP A 147 -4.10 -13.09 -19.88
CA TRP A 147 -5.52 -12.96 -19.58
C TRP A 147 -6.33 -12.33 -20.73
N GLY A 148 -5.70 -11.90 -21.83
CA GLY A 148 -6.38 -11.44 -23.03
C GLY A 148 -6.84 -12.57 -23.95
N LEU A 149 -6.31 -13.79 -23.77
CA LEU A 149 -6.65 -14.93 -24.62
C LEU A 149 -8.03 -15.51 -24.28
N ARG A 150 -8.73 -15.96 -25.32
CA ARG A 150 -9.98 -16.71 -25.21
C ARG A 150 -9.97 -17.93 -26.15
N PRO A 151 -10.56 -19.07 -25.75
CA PRO A 151 -11.12 -19.35 -24.43
C PRO A 151 -10.02 -19.39 -23.35
N LEU A 152 -10.38 -19.09 -22.09
CA LEU A 152 -9.46 -19.30 -20.96
C LEU A 152 -9.21 -20.78 -20.75
N SER A 153 -7.99 -21.14 -20.35
CA SER A 153 -7.68 -22.51 -19.97
C SER A 153 -8.33 -22.88 -18.63
N GLN A 154 -8.52 -24.17 -18.39
CA GLN A 154 -9.02 -24.64 -17.10
C GLN A 154 -8.10 -24.22 -15.94
N GLU A 155 -6.78 -24.23 -16.16
CA GLU A 155 -5.79 -23.76 -15.19
C GLU A 155 -5.95 -22.28 -14.84
N GLN A 156 -6.22 -21.41 -15.83
CA GLN A 156 -6.52 -19.99 -15.59
C GLN A 156 -7.78 -19.81 -14.75
N LEU A 157 -8.83 -20.58 -15.02
CA LEU A 157 -10.07 -20.52 -14.25
C LEU A 157 -9.88 -21.03 -12.81
N ASP A 158 -9.17 -22.14 -12.63
CA ASP A 158 -8.87 -22.70 -11.31
C ASP A 158 -7.94 -21.80 -10.49
N TYR A 159 -7.04 -21.07 -11.14
CA TYR A 159 -6.26 -20.02 -10.51
C TYR A 159 -7.15 -18.87 -10.06
N ALA A 160 -7.91 -18.28 -10.99
CA ALA A 160 -8.67 -17.06 -10.77
C ALA A 160 -9.74 -17.24 -9.67
N LYS A 161 -10.32 -18.44 -9.54
CA LYS A 161 -11.33 -18.71 -8.51
C LYS A 161 -10.78 -18.70 -7.09
N LEU A 162 -9.50 -19.00 -6.91
CA LEU A 162 -8.91 -19.14 -5.59
C LEU A 162 -8.44 -17.81 -5.00
N ASP A 163 -8.13 -16.80 -5.81
CA ASP A 163 -7.64 -15.51 -5.28
C ASP A 163 -8.67 -14.78 -4.38
N PRO A 164 -9.97 -14.72 -4.70
CA PRO A 164 -10.99 -14.24 -3.75
C PRO A 164 -11.13 -15.12 -2.49
N VAL A 165 -10.92 -16.44 -2.60
CA VAL A 165 -10.95 -17.37 -1.46
C VAL A 165 -9.79 -17.09 -0.51
N TYR A 166 -8.58 -16.97 -1.05
CA TYR A 166 -7.39 -16.59 -0.28
C TYR A 166 -7.58 -15.22 0.36
N THR A 167 -8.13 -14.25 -0.39
CA THR A 167 -8.40 -12.91 0.13
C THR A 167 -9.37 -12.98 1.31
N ALA A 168 -10.40 -13.84 1.26
CA ALA A 168 -11.32 -14.06 2.37
C ALA A 168 -10.64 -14.62 3.62
N GLN A 169 -9.86 -15.69 3.48
CA GLN A 169 -9.19 -16.32 4.62
C GLN A 169 -8.12 -15.41 5.23
N VAL A 170 -7.30 -14.79 4.38
CA VAL A 170 -6.27 -13.84 4.81
C VAL A 170 -6.89 -12.64 5.50
N HIS A 171 -8.00 -12.10 4.97
CA HIS A 171 -8.72 -11.01 5.62
C HIS A 171 -9.12 -11.35 7.05
N HIS A 172 -9.81 -12.48 7.25
CA HIS A 172 -10.24 -12.90 8.59
C HIS A 172 -9.06 -13.15 9.52
N ARG A 173 -8.01 -13.80 9.02
CA ARG A 173 -6.82 -14.08 9.82
C ARG A 173 -6.12 -12.78 10.26
N LEU A 174 -6.01 -11.80 9.37
CA LEU A 174 -5.41 -10.50 9.68
C LEU A 174 -6.25 -9.71 10.70
N LEU A 175 -7.58 -9.75 10.62
CA LEU A 175 -8.44 -9.11 11.63
C LEU A 175 -8.24 -9.72 13.02
N GLN A 176 -8.12 -11.05 13.12
CA GLN A 176 -7.82 -11.73 14.39
C GLN A 176 -6.46 -11.29 14.95
N LEU A 177 -5.43 -11.25 14.11
CA LEU A 177 -4.09 -10.84 14.51
C LEU A 177 -4.03 -9.35 14.90
N GLN A 178 -4.81 -8.51 14.21
CA GLN A 178 -4.90 -7.08 14.51
C GLN A 178 -5.51 -6.84 15.90
N GLN A 179 -6.54 -7.60 16.27
CA GLN A 179 -7.12 -7.52 17.62
C GLN A 179 -6.11 -7.89 18.71
N GLN A 180 -5.18 -8.81 18.42
CA GLN A 180 -4.13 -9.20 19.37
C GLN A 180 -3.06 -8.12 19.58
N CYS A 181 -2.84 -7.23 18.60
CA CYS A 181 -1.85 -6.16 18.70
C CYS A 181 -2.43 -4.80 19.13
N GLN A 182 -3.75 -4.69 19.26
CA GLN A 182 -4.41 -3.47 19.73
C GLN A 182 -4.46 -3.46 21.27
N ILE A 183 -3.39 -2.94 21.87
CA ILE A 183 -3.35 -2.66 23.31
C ILE A 183 -3.78 -1.21 23.51
N ALA A 184 -4.70 -0.98 24.43
CA ALA A 184 -5.16 0.36 24.74
C ALA A 184 -4.04 1.14 25.43
N PRO A 185 -3.62 2.33 24.92
CA PRO A 185 -2.46 3.06 25.44
C PRO A 185 -2.49 3.31 26.95
N GLU A 186 -3.69 3.47 27.52
CA GLU A 186 -3.92 3.68 28.95
C GLU A 186 -3.60 2.46 29.83
N THR A 187 -3.60 1.25 29.24
CA THR A 187 -3.30 -0.01 29.93
C THR A 187 -1.89 -0.53 29.67
N GLU A 188 -1.13 0.15 28.82
CA GLU A 188 0.18 -0.31 28.35
C GLU A 188 1.23 -0.27 29.47
N ASN A 189 2.01 -1.34 29.60
CA ASN A 189 3.11 -1.38 30.55
C ASN A 189 4.35 -0.78 29.91
N ILE A 190 4.57 0.51 30.16
CA ILE A 190 5.68 1.29 29.60
C ILE A 190 7.04 0.61 29.85
N ALA A 191 7.29 0.06 31.04
CA ALA A 191 8.58 -0.58 31.36
C ALA A 191 8.83 -1.83 30.49
N ASN A 192 7.81 -2.67 30.29
CA ASN A 192 7.93 -3.83 29.42
C ASN A 192 8.10 -3.43 27.95
N LEU A 193 7.35 -2.42 27.50
CA LEU A 193 7.45 -1.89 26.14
C LEU A 193 8.85 -1.30 25.88
N THR A 194 9.39 -0.52 26.82
CA THR A 194 10.76 0.02 26.76
C THR A 194 11.79 -1.09 26.68
N ARG A 195 11.72 -2.11 27.56
CA ARG A 195 12.65 -3.24 27.54
C ARG A 195 12.62 -3.96 26.19
N ARG A 196 11.41 -4.25 25.67
CA ARG A 196 11.26 -4.93 24.38
C ARG A 196 11.78 -4.08 23.22
N TYR A 197 11.52 -2.78 23.23
CA TYR A 197 12.04 -1.86 22.23
C TYR A 197 13.58 -1.84 22.21
N ARG A 198 14.22 -1.67 23.38
CA ARG A 198 15.68 -1.61 23.50
C ARG A 198 16.37 -2.89 23.04
N GLN A 199 15.81 -4.05 23.40
CA GLN A 199 16.33 -5.34 22.92
C GLN A 199 16.34 -5.41 21.38
N ILE A 200 15.24 -5.00 20.72
CA ILE A 200 15.16 -5.02 19.25
C ILE A 200 16.07 -3.95 18.64
N GLU A 201 16.16 -2.78 19.26
CA GLU A 201 17.00 -1.68 18.80
C GLU A 201 18.48 -2.10 18.76
N HIS A 202 18.98 -2.79 19.79
CA HIS A 202 20.35 -3.31 19.81
C HIS A 202 20.65 -4.23 18.62
N ASP A 203 19.84 -5.29 18.48
CA ASP A 203 19.97 -6.27 17.39
C ASP A 203 19.90 -5.58 16.02
N TRP A 204 18.97 -4.63 15.88
CA TRP A 204 18.78 -3.87 14.66
C TRP A 204 19.99 -2.97 14.35
N GLN A 205 20.57 -2.28 15.34
CA GLN A 205 21.72 -1.41 15.11
C GLN A 205 22.94 -2.20 14.60
N MET A 206 23.21 -3.38 15.18
CA MET A 206 24.29 -4.25 14.71
C MET A 206 24.07 -4.70 13.27
N LEU A 207 22.89 -5.24 12.96
CA LEU A 207 22.55 -5.69 11.61
C LEU A 207 22.54 -4.53 10.59
N ASN A 208 22.00 -3.37 10.98
CA ASN A 208 21.94 -2.20 10.13
C ASN A 208 23.33 -1.67 9.79
N SER A 209 24.28 -1.73 10.73
CA SER A 209 25.67 -1.35 10.47
C SER A 209 26.32 -2.22 9.38
N GLU A 210 26.07 -3.53 9.42
CA GLU A 210 26.56 -4.47 8.42
C GLU A 210 25.87 -4.26 7.06
N VAL A 211 24.55 -4.10 7.05
CA VAL A 211 23.76 -3.84 5.85
C VAL A 211 24.23 -2.56 5.15
N GLU A 212 24.42 -1.46 5.87
CA GLU A 212 24.87 -0.20 5.29
C GLU A 212 26.32 -0.28 4.79
N HIS A 213 27.19 -1.03 5.49
CA HIS A 213 28.54 -1.31 5.00
C HIS A 213 28.52 -2.08 3.67
N LEU A 214 27.76 -3.17 3.59
CA LEU A 214 27.61 -3.99 2.38
C LEU A 214 27.00 -3.19 1.22
N LYS A 215 25.95 -2.41 1.49
CA LYS A 215 25.30 -1.54 0.50
C LYS A 215 26.25 -0.48 -0.05
N THR A 216 27.05 0.13 0.83
CA THR A 216 28.09 1.09 0.44
C THR A 216 29.12 0.44 -0.48
N ARG A 217 29.62 -0.74 -0.11
CA ARG A 217 30.57 -1.51 -0.92
C ARG A 217 29.97 -1.94 -2.26
N LEU A 218 28.72 -2.40 -2.26
CA LEU A 218 28.02 -2.80 -3.47
C LEU A 218 27.85 -1.62 -4.42
N LYS A 219 27.42 -0.46 -3.92
CA LYS A 219 27.31 0.77 -4.71
C LYS A 219 28.66 1.17 -5.33
N ALA A 220 29.73 1.14 -4.55
CA ALA A 220 31.08 1.47 -5.02
C ALA A 220 31.56 0.47 -6.08
N ALA A 221 31.36 -0.83 -5.87
CA ALA A 221 31.74 -1.88 -6.81
C ALA A 221 30.93 -1.79 -8.12
N MET A 222 29.61 -1.66 -8.05
CA MET A 222 28.74 -1.49 -9.23
C MET A 222 29.15 -0.26 -10.04
N SER A 223 29.48 0.85 -9.38
CA SER A 223 29.94 2.08 -10.05
C SER A 223 31.30 1.88 -10.73
N ALA A 224 32.28 1.27 -10.04
CA ALA A 224 33.61 1.04 -10.58
C ALA A 224 33.64 0.03 -11.73
N GLN A 225 32.71 -0.94 -11.72
CA GLN A 225 32.59 -1.99 -12.73
C GLN A 225 31.62 -1.63 -13.87
N ASN A 226 31.00 -0.45 -13.85
CA ASN A 226 29.98 -0.02 -14.82
C ASN A 226 28.79 -1.01 -14.92
N VAL A 227 28.33 -1.53 -13.77
CA VAL A 227 27.18 -2.43 -13.67
C VAL A 227 25.97 -1.66 -13.17
N ASP A 228 24.99 -1.41 -14.03
CA ASP A 228 23.80 -0.63 -13.68
C ASP A 228 22.76 -1.41 -12.88
N THR A 229 22.71 -2.74 -13.01
CA THR A 229 21.73 -3.61 -12.34
C THR A 229 22.36 -4.96 -11.99
N THR A 230 22.03 -5.47 -10.81
CA THR A 230 22.35 -6.83 -10.36
C THR A 230 21.13 -7.42 -9.62
N VAL A 231 21.21 -8.67 -9.18
CA VAL A 231 20.13 -9.33 -8.44
C VAL A 231 19.77 -8.49 -7.20
N GLY A 232 18.55 -7.96 -7.18
CA GLY A 232 18.02 -7.16 -6.07
C GLY A 232 18.42 -5.69 -6.03
N PHE A 233 19.31 -5.20 -6.90
CA PHE A 233 19.81 -3.80 -6.85
C PHE A 233 19.93 -3.16 -8.23
N LYS A 234 19.61 -1.86 -8.31
CA LYS A 234 19.77 -1.03 -9.50
C LYS A 234 20.38 0.32 -9.11
N LEU A 235 21.43 0.75 -9.80
CA LEU A 235 21.95 2.11 -9.66
C LEU A 235 21.03 3.10 -10.37
N THR A 236 20.73 4.20 -9.68
CA THR A 236 19.99 5.33 -10.25
C THR A 236 20.78 6.60 -10.01
N PHE A 237 20.87 7.43 -11.05
CA PHE A 237 21.56 8.70 -11.01
C PHE A 237 20.52 9.81 -11.06
N SER A 238 20.56 10.73 -10.10
CA SER A 238 19.77 11.95 -10.13
C SER A 238 20.71 13.13 -10.00
N SER A 239 20.59 14.10 -10.91
CA SER A 239 21.26 15.38 -10.80
C SER A 239 20.23 16.40 -10.30
N ARG A 240 20.59 17.13 -9.24
CA ARG A 240 19.76 18.22 -8.74
C ARG A 240 20.43 19.54 -9.12
N LYS A 241 19.80 20.29 -10.01
CA LYS A 241 20.18 21.68 -10.26
C LYS A 241 19.56 22.51 -9.14
N ALA A 242 20.39 23.11 -8.30
CA ALA A 242 19.96 24.11 -7.33
C ALA A 242 20.31 25.49 -7.90
N GLU A 243 19.32 26.35 -8.03
CA GLU A 243 19.50 27.74 -8.41
C GLU A 243 19.32 28.59 -7.16
N TYR A 244 20.22 29.55 -6.95
CA TYR A 244 20.19 30.45 -5.81
C TYR A 244 20.08 31.88 -6.32
N VAL A 245 19.21 32.67 -5.69
CA VAL A 245 19.15 34.12 -5.86
C VAL A 245 19.31 34.73 -4.47
N LYS A 246 20.01 35.87 -4.37
CA LYS A 246 20.09 36.57 -3.09
C LYS A 246 18.72 37.13 -2.72
N LEU A 247 18.38 37.08 -1.44
CA LEU A 247 17.10 37.58 -0.95
C LEU A 247 16.92 39.08 -1.24
N ALA A 248 17.98 39.87 -1.15
CA ALA A 248 17.96 41.31 -1.49
C ALA A 248 17.61 41.56 -2.97
N ASP A 249 18.24 40.81 -3.88
CA ASP A 249 17.98 40.91 -5.32
C ASP A 249 16.54 40.50 -5.64
N LEU A 250 16.04 39.45 -4.97
CA LEU A 250 14.65 39.02 -5.09
C LEU A 250 13.69 40.10 -4.56
N GLY A 251 13.98 40.70 -3.40
CA GLY A 251 13.19 41.79 -2.83
C GLY A 251 13.13 43.00 -3.75
N GLN A 252 14.27 43.40 -4.33
CA GLN A 252 14.32 44.49 -5.31
C GLN A 252 13.51 44.16 -6.57
N ALA A 253 13.58 42.93 -7.06
CA ALA A 253 12.82 42.48 -8.22
C ALA A 253 11.31 42.49 -7.95
N ILE A 254 10.88 42.04 -6.77
CA ILE A 254 9.47 42.07 -6.33
C ILE A 254 8.98 43.52 -6.31
N ALA A 255 9.75 44.43 -5.71
CA ALA A 255 9.40 45.85 -5.62
C ALA A 255 9.33 46.52 -7.01
N THR A 256 10.33 46.30 -7.85
CA THR A 256 10.43 46.94 -9.18
C THR A 256 9.33 46.45 -10.12
N LYS A 257 8.97 45.17 -10.04
CA LYS A 257 7.95 44.55 -10.91
C LYS A 257 6.55 44.61 -10.31
N GLN A 258 6.38 45.20 -9.12
CA GLN A 258 5.11 45.23 -8.37
C GLN A 258 4.47 43.82 -8.24
N PHE A 259 5.30 42.80 -8.04
CA PHE A 259 4.83 41.43 -7.95
C PHE A 259 4.11 41.20 -6.61
N GLN A 260 2.91 40.62 -6.66
CA GLN A 260 2.12 40.26 -5.48
C GLN A 260 1.88 38.76 -5.44
N SER A 261 1.96 38.16 -4.24
CA SER A 261 1.69 36.75 -4.00
C SER A 261 1.16 36.57 -2.59
N ASP A 262 0.09 35.80 -2.44
CA ASP A 262 -0.52 35.43 -1.15
C ASP A 262 0.13 34.19 -0.53
N THR A 263 1.22 33.68 -1.12
CA THR A 263 1.90 32.48 -0.62
C THR A 263 2.66 32.81 0.67
N PRO A 264 2.33 32.19 1.81
CA PRO A 264 3.00 32.52 3.08
C PRO A 264 4.44 32.03 3.09
N LEU A 265 5.36 32.87 3.57
CA LEU A 265 6.76 32.52 3.77
C LEU A 265 6.99 32.08 5.22
N LYS A 266 7.50 30.85 5.41
CA LYS A 266 7.86 30.38 6.77
C LYS A 266 9.08 31.15 7.29
N LEU A 267 8.87 31.96 8.32
CA LEU A 267 9.94 32.66 9.03
C LEU A 267 10.70 31.65 9.93
N THR A 268 11.88 31.22 9.47
CA THR A 268 12.78 30.41 10.31
C THR A 268 13.43 31.28 11.39
N LYS A 269 13.92 30.67 12.48
CA LYS A 269 14.63 31.41 13.53
C LYS A 269 15.81 32.24 13.00
N ALA A 270 16.48 31.77 11.95
CA ALA A 270 17.58 32.49 11.31
C ALA A 270 17.08 33.78 10.63
N LEU A 271 16.00 33.69 9.83
CA LEU A 271 15.39 34.84 9.18
C LEU A 271 14.77 35.82 10.19
N GLN A 272 14.13 35.31 11.25
CA GLN A 272 13.58 36.14 12.32
C GLN A 272 14.67 37.00 13.00
N LYS A 273 15.86 36.42 13.19
CA LYS A 273 16.99 37.13 13.79
C LYS A 273 17.63 38.12 12.81
N GLU A 274 17.78 37.75 11.55
CA GLU A 274 18.40 38.60 10.53
C GLU A 274 17.53 39.82 10.19
N PHE A 275 16.20 39.66 10.18
CA PHE A 275 15.23 40.69 9.78
C PHE A 275 14.42 41.23 10.95
N GLN A 276 14.94 41.17 12.17
CA GLN A 276 14.19 41.53 13.39
C GLN A 276 13.51 42.90 13.28
N ASP A 277 14.23 43.91 12.79
CA ASP A 277 13.71 45.27 12.63
C ASP A 277 12.66 45.38 11.51
N LEU A 278 12.85 44.64 10.40
CA LEU A 278 11.96 44.63 9.24
C LEU A 278 10.63 43.88 9.50
N LEU A 279 10.67 42.91 10.41
CA LEU A 279 9.50 42.10 10.77
C LEU A 279 8.57 42.80 11.77
N ALA A 280 9.03 43.83 12.47
CA ALA A 280 8.27 44.54 13.50
C ALA A 280 6.98 45.18 12.98
N ASP A 281 6.99 45.62 11.71
CA ASP A 281 5.87 46.33 11.08
C ASP A 281 4.98 45.43 10.21
N LEU A 282 5.25 44.12 10.15
CA LEU A 282 4.51 43.18 9.30
C LEU A 282 3.49 42.35 10.09
N PRO A 283 2.30 42.06 9.51
CA PRO A 283 1.32 41.20 10.14
C PRO A 283 1.78 39.74 10.08
N ILE A 284 2.25 39.20 11.22
CA ILE A 284 2.70 37.80 11.33
C ILE A 284 1.58 36.95 11.92
N GLU A 285 1.17 35.89 11.21
CA GLU A 285 0.23 34.88 11.71
C GLU A 285 0.99 33.77 12.46
N GLU A 286 0.71 33.59 13.75
CA GLU A 286 1.28 32.51 14.55
C GLU A 286 0.38 31.28 14.57
N LYS A 287 0.91 30.12 14.15
CA LYS A 287 0.25 28.81 14.31
C LYS A 287 1.01 27.99 15.33
N ILE A 288 0.40 27.79 16.50
CA ILE A 288 0.95 26.91 17.55
C ILE A 288 0.45 25.50 17.28
N SER A 289 1.37 24.58 16.96
CA SER A 289 1.12 23.15 16.96
C SER A 289 1.94 22.49 18.07
N GLN A 290 1.28 21.65 18.88
CA GLN A 290 1.96 20.77 19.82
C GLN A 290 2.24 19.44 19.14
N THR A 291 3.50 19.03 19.14
CA THR A 291 3.93 17.74 18.61
C THR A 291 4.64 16.98 19.72
N VAL A 292 4.18 15.76 20.01
CA VAL A 292 4.88 14.85 20.93
C VAL A 292 6.04 14.20 20.18
N SER A 293 7.25 14.28 20.72
CA SER A 293 8.41 13.58 20.18
C SER A 293 8.98 12.62 21.22
N LEU A 294 9.13 11.35 20.86
CA LEU A 294 9.89 10.39 21.65
C LEU A 294 11.38 10.56 21.31
N LYS A 295 12.23 10.70 22.33
CA LYS A 295 13.69 10.75 22.17
C LYS A 295 14.30 9.69 23.08
N SER A 296 15.25 8.92 22.55
CA SER A 296 16.10 8.09 23.39
C SER A 296 16.95 8.99 24.28
N ILE A 297 17.05 8.61 25.54
CA ILE A 297 18.06 9.12 26.48
C ILE A 297 18.99 7.95 26.79
N ASP A 298 20.29 8.23 26.86
CA ASP A 298 21.26 7.23 27.32
C ASP A 298 21.00 6.97 28.80
N LEU A 299 20.82 5.69 29.13
CA LEU A 299 20.61 5.24 30.50
C LEU A 299 21.75 4.27 30.83
N ASP A 300 22.51 4.57 31.87
CA ASP A 300 23.40 3.62 32.54
C ASP A 300 22.56 2.67 33.42
N ASP A 301 21.59 1.98 32.84
CA ASP A 301 20.73 1.01 33.55
C ASP A 301 21.16 -0.42 33.18
N PRO A 302 21.80 -1.17 34.11
CA PRO A 302 22.28 -2.52 33.84
C PRO A 302 21.16 -3.55 33.61
N GLU A 303 19.89 -3.23 33.93
CA GLU A 303 18.75 -4.12 33.69
C GLU A 303 18.13 -3.96 32.28
N VAL A 304 18.58 -2.95 31.51
CA VAL A 304 18.16 -2.73 30.13
C VAL A 304 19.32 -3.10 29.21
N PRO A 305 19.25 -4.22 28.46
CA PRO A 305 20.35 -4.63 27.61
C PRO A 305 20.64 -3.55 26.57
N PHE A 306 21.91 -3.14 26.51
CA PHE A 306 22.47 -2.29 25.47
C PHE A 306 22.43 -2.99 24.13
#